data_AF-A0A7V9PZY6-F1
#
_entry.id   AF-A0A7V9PZY6-F1
#
_cell.length_a   1.000
_cell.length_b   1.000
_cell.length_c   1.000
_cell.angle_alpha   90.00
_cell.angle_beta   90.00
_cell.angle_gamma   90.00
#
_symmetry.space_group_name_H-M   'P 1'
#
loop_
_entity.id
_entity.type
_entity.pdbx_description
1 polymer ?
#
loop_
_entity_poly.entity_id
_entity_poly.type
_entity_poly.pdbx_seq_one_letter_code
_entity_poly.pdbx_strand_id
1 'polypeptide(L)'
;MGDIAPAPVTEDAGFADRVAEAVERKRSQLVVGLDPRIDLLPMELRGEAVLGRASAASAVSRFCKGIVDAVAPYAVAVKPQ
;
A
#
# COMPACT_ATOMS: atom_id res chain seq x y z
N MET A 1 7.14 10.85 34.02
CA MET A 1 7.19 9.84 32.95
C MET A 1 7.88 10.52 31.78
N GLY A 2 9.18 10.32 31.63
CA GLY A 2 9.99 11.09 30.68
C GLY A 2 9.62 10.75 29.25
N ASP A 3 9.42 11.78 28.44
CA ASP A 3 9.24 11.67 26.99
C ASP A 3 10.59 11.26 26.40
N ILE A 4 10.72 9.98 26.01
CA ILE A 4 11.91 9.50 25.34
C ILE A 4 11.81 9.97 23.90
N ALA A 5 12.57 11.01 23.57
CA ALA A 5 12.72 11.43 22.17
C ALA A 5 13.15 10.22 21.33
N PRO A 6 12.55 9.99 20.15
CA PRO A 6 12.91 8.85 19.31
C PRO A 6 14.39 8.93 18.94
N ALA A 7 15.08 7.81 19.09
CA ALA A 7 16.48 7.68 18.71
C ALA A 7 16.64 7.99 17.20
N PRO A 8 17.77 8.59 16.79
CA PRO A 8 18.01 8.91 15.39
C PRO A 8 17.99 7.64 14.53
N VAL A 9 17.33 7.73 13.38
CA VAL A 9 17.21 6.65 12.40
C VAL A 9 18.62 6.29 11.90
N THR A 10 19.08 5.08 12.21
CA THR A 10 20.28 4.52 11.59
C THR A 10 19.92 4.04 10.17
N GLU A 11 20.82 4.25 9.21
CA GLU A 11 20.59 3.90 7.79
C GLU A 11 20.33 2.39 7.55
N ASP A 12 20.54 1.54 8.57
CA ASP A 12 20.31 0.08 8.57
C ASP A 12 19.11 -0.35 9.45
N ALA A 13 18.06 0.46 9.58
CA ALA A 13 16.84 0.03 10.29
C ALA A 13 16.23 -1.22 9.64
N GLY A 14 16.05 -2.28 10.44
CA GLY A 14 15.53 -3.56 9.97
C GLY A 14 14.08 -3.46 9.51
N PHE A 15 13.56 -4.51 8.86
CA PHE A 15 12.15 -4.56 8.45
C PHE A 15 11.20 -4.32 9.64
N ALA A 16 11.46 -4.97 10.78
CA ALA A 16 10.66 -4.82 11.99
C ALA A 16 10.69 -3.38 12.55
N ASP A 17 11.86 -2.73 12.53
CA ASP A 17 12.03 -1.36 13.02
C ASP A 17 11.23 -0.37 12.17
N ARG A 18 11.32 -0.48 10.84
CA ARG A 18 10.53 0.35 9.91
C ARG A 18 9.01 0.15 10.08
N VAL A 19 8.57 -1.07 10.39
CA VAL A 19 7.16 -1.35 10.69
C VAL A 19 6.74 -0.72 12.01
N ALA A 20 7.55 -0.88 13.08
CA ALA A 20 7.28 -0.27 14.37
C ALA A 20 7.17 1.26 14.27
N GLU A 21 8.11 1.90 13.57
CA GLU A 21 8.10 3.33 13.30
C GLU A 21 6.83 3.78 12.54
N ALA A 22 6.41 3.01 11.54
CA ALA A 22 5.18 3.31 10.79
C ALA A 22 3.92 3.14 11.64
N VAL A 23 3.87 2.15 12.55
CA VAL A 23 2.78 1.97 13.51
C VAL A 23 2.69 3.16 14.46
N GLU A 24 3.82 3.59 15.02
CA GLU A 24 3.87 4.74 15.93
C GLU A 24 3.46 6.04 15.23
N ARG A 25 4.04 6.32 14.06
CA ARG A 25 3.74 7.53 13.28
C ARG A 25 2.28 7.61 12.85
N LYS A 26 1.70 6.49 12.36
CA LYS A 26 0.32 6.45 11.84
C LYS A 26 -0.73 6.12 12.90
N ARG A 27 -0.30 5.74 14.11
CA ARG A 27 -1.16 5.25 15.21
C ARG A 27 -2.15 4.19 14.74
N SER A 28 -1.66 3.25 13.95
CA SER A 28 -2.46 2.27 13.21
C SER A 28 -1.67 0.98 13.08
N GLN A 29 -2.36 -0.15 12.90
CA GLN A 29 -1.79 -1.44 12.56
C GLN A 29 -2.39 -1.99 11.26
N LEU A 30 -3.09 -1.14 10.50
CA LEU A 30 -3.78 -1.52 9.27
C LEU A 30 -2.78 -2.00 8.21
N VAL A 31 -3.00 -3.20 7.69
CA VAL A 31 -2.33 -3.73 6.49
C VAL A 31 -3.37 -3.92 5.40
N VAL A 32 -3.16 -3.27 4.25
CA VAL A 32 -4.10 -3.33 3.12
C VAL A 32 -3.66 -4.43 2.16
N GLY A 33 -4.55 -5.36 1.85
CA GLY A 33 -4.33 -6.36 0.80
C GLY A 33 -4.49 -5.76 -0.59
N LEU A 34 -3.59 -6.09 -1.52
CA LEU A 34 -3.71 -5.76 -2.94
C LEU A 34 -3.94 -7.04 -3.74
N ASP A 35 -5.21 -7.35 -4.00
CA ASP A 35 -5.66 -8.52 -4.78
C ASP A 35 -6.59 -8.08 -5.94
N PRO A 36 -6.03 -7.50 -7.01
CA PRO A 36 -6.83 -7.00 -8.12
C PRO A 36 -7.46 -8.14 -8.92
N ARG A 37 -8.79 -8.17 -8.98
CA ARG A 37 -9.57 -9.07 -9.86
C ARG A 37 -10.15 -8.26 -11.00
N ILE A 38 -9.84 -8.62 -12.25
CA ILE A 38 -10.29 -7.89 -13.46
C ILE A 38 -11.81 -7.68 -13.44
N ASP A 39 -12.57 -8.71 -13.09
CA ASP A 39 -14.05 -8.68 -13.04
C ASP A 39 -14.62 -7.82 -11.92
N LEU A 40 -13.79 -7.36 -10.97
CA LEU A 40 -14.17 -6.50 -9.86
C LEU A 40 -13.57 -5.09 -9.98
N LEU A 41 -12.77 -4.80 -11.03
CA LEU A 41 -12.25 -3.46 -11.26
C LEU A 41 -13.38 -2.45 -11.48
N PRO A 42 -13.20 -1.17 -11.11
CA PRO A 42 -14.10 -0.09 -11.52
C PRO A 42 -14.36 -0.09 -13.03
N MET A 43 -15.54 0.33 -13.45
CA MET A 43 -16.02 0.22 -14.83
C MET A 43 -15.03 0.80 -15.85
N GLU A 44 -14.43 1.93 -15.51
CA GLU A 44 -13.48 2.66 -16.34
C GLU A 44 -12.22 1.82 -16.61
N LEU A 45 -11.72 1.12 -15.59
CA LEU A 45 -10.52 0.28 -15.70
C LEU A 45 -10.85 -1.09 -16.30
N ARG A 46 -12.05 -1.62 -16.04
CA ARG A 46 -12.50 -2.89 -16.61
C ARG A 46 -12.69 -2.80 -18.13
N GLY A 47 -13.22 -1.69 -18.63
CA GLY A 47 -13.37 -1.44 -20.07
C GLY A 47 -12.03 -1.41 -20.82
N GLU A 48 -10.98 -0.89 -20.20
CA GLU A 48 -9.62 -0.95 -20.76
C GLU A 48 -9.05 -2.38 -20.74
N ALA A 49 -9.34 -3.14 -19.67
CA ALA A 49 -8.76 -4.46 -19.47
C ALA A 49 -9.15 -5.49 -20.55
N VAL A 50 -10.30 -5.33 -21.20
CA VAL A 50 -10.76 -6.26 -22.26
C VAL A 50 -10.07 -6.04 -23.61
N LEU A 51 -9.28 -4.97 -23.78
CA LEU A 51 -8.60 -4.64 -25.03
C LEU A 51 -7.35 -5.51 -25.30
N GLY A 52 -6.95 -6.32 -24.34
CA GLY A 52 -5.83 -7.26 -24.46
C GLY A 52 -4.93 -7.29 -23.22
N ARG A 53 -3.95 -8.20 -23.21
CA ARG A 53 -3.11 -8.45 -22.02
C ARG A 53 -2.36 -7.21 -21.52
N ALA A 54 -1.82 -6.39 -22.43
CA ALA A 54 -1.11 -5.17 -22.06
C ALA A 54 -2.05 -4.16 -21.38
N SER A 55 -3.26 -4.00 -21.90
CA SER A 55 -4.27 -3.11 -21.35
C SER A 55 -4.79 -3.62 -19.99
N ALA A 56 -4.99 -4.93 -19.84
CA ALA A 56 -5.32 -5.54 -18.55
C ALA A 56 -4.24 -5.29 -17.48
N ALA A 57 -2.95 -5.45 -17.84
CA ALA A 57 -1.84 -5.14 -16.93
C ALA A 57 -1.79 -3.66 -16.55
N SER A 58 -2.04 -2.76 -17.51
CA SER A 58 -2.14 -1.32 -17.25
C SER A 58 -3.28 -0.97 -16.29
N ALA A 59 -4.48 -1.54 -16.53
CA ALA A 59 -5.65 -1.34 -15.68
C ALA A 59 -5.40 -1.82 -14.24
N VAL A 60 -4.79 -3.00 -14.07
CA VAL A 60 -4.39 -3.53 -12.76
C VAL A 60 -3.36 -2.62 -12.08
N SER A 61 -2.36 -2.14 -12.81
CA SER A 61 -1.34 -1.22 -12.28
C SER A 61 -1.97 0.10 -11.80
N ARG A 62 -2.86 0.69 -12.60
CA ARG A 62 -3.60 1.91 -12.24
C ARG A 62 -4.46 1.70 -11.00
N PHE A 63 -5.18 0.58 -10.92
CA PHE A 63 -5.98 0.23 -9.76
C PHE A 63 -5.12 0.11 -8.49
N CYS A 64 -4.07 -0.71 -8.52
CA CYS A 64 -3.22 -0.93 -7.35
C CYS A 64 -2.54 0.36 -6.88
N LYS A 65 -2.04 1.20 -7.80
CA LYS A 65 -1.46 2.50 -7.45
C LYS A 65 -2.48 3.43 -6.81
N GLY A 66 -3.69 3.51 -7.38
CA GLY A 66 -4.77 4.29 -6.79
C GLY A 66 -5.13 3.85 -5.37
N ILE A 67 -5.15 2.54 -5.09
CA ILE A 67 -5.35 2.02 -3.74
C ILE A 67 -4.19 2.42 -2.82
N VAL A 68 -2.94 2.25 -3.25
CA VAL A 68 -1.75 2.64 -2.47
C VAL A 68 -1.82 4.12 -2.08
N ASP A 69 -2.11 5.00 -3.03
CA ASP A 69 -2.20 6.45 -2.80
C ASP A 69 -3.34 6.78 -1.82
N ALA A 70 -4.51 6.15 -2.00
CA ALA A 70 -5.67 6.38 -1.15
C ALA A 70 -5.46 5.93 0.31
N VAL A 71 -4.72 4.83 0.52
CA VAL A 71 -4.53 4.25 1.87
C VAL A 71 -3.26 4.72 2.55
N ALA A 72 -2.34 5.39 1.84
CA ALA A 72 -1.03 5.80 2.36
C ALA A 72 -1.07 6.54 3.70
N PRO A 73 -2.04 7.43 4.00
CA PRO A 73 -2.12 8.08 5.31
C PRO A 73 -2.44 7.14 6.48
N TYR A 74 -3.08 6.00 6.21
CA TYR A 74 -3.68 5.13 7.24
C TYR A 74 -3.01 3.76 7.37
N ALA A 75 -2.55 3.19 6.25
CA ALA A 75 -2.01 1.84 6.19
C ALA A 75 -0.54 1.83 6.59
N VAL A 76 -0.15 0.93 7.50
CA VAL A 76 1.24 0.68 7.86
C VAL A 76 1.98 -0.01 6.73
N ALA A 77 1.33 -0.98 6.10
CA ALA A 77 1.89 -1.75 5.01
C ALA A 77 0.82 -2.15 3.98
N VAL A 78 1.29 -2.60 2.83
CA VAL A 78 0.48 -3.29 1.82
C VAL A 78 0.96 -4.73 1.68
N LYS A 79 0.02 -5.66 1.49
CA LYS A 79 0.31 -7.07 1.24
C LYS A 79 -0.11 -7.42 -0.19
N PRO A 80 0.84 -7.54 -1.15
CA PRO A 80 0.52 -8.12 -2.45
C PRO A 80 0.11 -9.59 -2.30
N GLN A 81 -0.62 -10.14 -3.28
CA GLN A 81 -0.87 -11.59 -3.37
C GLN A 81 0.30 -12.32 -4.02
#